data_AF-A0A1A3SSH0-F1
#
_entry.id   AF-A0A1A3SSH0-F1
#
_cell.length_a   1.000
_cell.length_b   1.000
_cell.length_c   1.000
_cell.angle_alpha   90.00
_cell.angle_beta   90.00
_cell.angle_gamma   90.00
#
_symmetry.space_group_name_H-M   'P 1'
#
loop_
_entity.id
_entity.type
_entity.pdbx_description
1 polymer ?
#
loop_
_entity_poly.entity_id
_entity_poly.type
_entity_poly.pdbx_seq_one_letter_code
_entity_poly.pdbx_strand_id
1 'polypeptide(L)'
;MLDFFTKIRRLLQGVAVRALVYLMRFPLIRRFASFGEPYLFGRVLKLTTTAGSAGGAIGYLFRNHDPHLSAKDIYRQVFSADRLEQGYQSQMGQDMFLNRWFFKNHGPGFFIDVGAFDGIMGSNTAFFEKNLNWQGIAFEPNPAAFQVLQRTRACRLIRGCAYYRDGEVPFLALSEQTRPEITKMPPPRSMLSMVFDSTHGGSMLSGIPDHMDQLQWIQWLSKPMKLNQEMETVGCHRIATVLNESDVKVVDYLSIDVEGAELEVLRGIDFDAVQVNVIGVEHTHTFPEVYELLTTSGFDYQGLLFFDEIFVHKCPRYSWDA
;
A
#
# COMPACT_ATOMS: atom_id res chain seq x y z
N MET A 1 -26.73 30.37 -8.23
CA MET A 1 -27.57 29.46 -7.40
C MET A 1 -27.07 28.02 -7.41
N LEU A 2 -26.83 27.39 -8.58
CA LEU A 2 -26.37 25.99 -8.67
C LEU A 2 -25.08 25.67 -7.90
N ASP A 3 -24.09 26.58 -7.95
CA ASP A 3 -22.81 26.44 -7.22
C ASP A 3 -22.96 26.52 -5.69
N PHE A 4 -23.91 27.33 -5.20
CA PHE A 4 -24.19 27.48 -3.78
C PHE A 4 -24.85 26.23 -3.18
N PHE A 5 -25.85 25.67 -3.86
CA PHE A 5 -26.49 24.41 -3.45
C PHE A 5 -25.52 23.22 -3.51
N THR A 6 -24.60 23.22 -4.48
CA THR A 6 -23.56 22.19 -4.60
C THR A 6 -22.56 22.28 -3.43
N LYS A 7 -22.17 23.49 -3.05
CA LYS A 7 -21.31 23.74 -1.87
C LYS A 7 -21.98 23.35 -0.56
N ILE A 8 -23.26 23.71 -0.36
CA ILE A 8 -24.03 23.31 0.83
C ILE A 8 -24.17 21.79 0.90
N ARG A 9 -24.48 21.13 -0.23
CA ARG A 9 -24.59 19.67 -0.28
C ARG A 9 -23.28 18.98 0.09
N ARG A 10 -22.14 19.46 -0.43
CA ARG A 10 -20.80 18.95 -0.07
C ARG A 10 -20.48 19.17 1.42
N LEU A 11 -20.86 20.33 1.96
CA LEU A 11 -20.67 20.64 3.38
C LEU A 11 -21.49 19.69 4.27
N LEU A 12 -22.79 19.52 3.98
CA LEU A 12 -23.68 18.63 4.72
C LEU A 12 -23.23 17.17 4.63
N GLN A 13 -22.77 16.73 3.45
CA GLN A 13 -22.16 15.41 3.27
C GLN A 13 -20.90 15.26 4.15
N GLY A 14 -20.01 16.25 4.16
CA GLY A 14 -18.80 16.23 4.99
C GLY A 14 -19.08 16.23 6.50
N VAL A 15 -20.15 16.90 6.95
CA VAL A 15 -20.59 16.88 8.36
C VAL A 15 -21.19 15.52 8.72
N ALA A 16 -22.07 14.97 7.88
CA ALA A 16 -22.70 13.68 8.10
C ALA A 16 -21.66 12.54 8.15
N VAL A 17 -20.67 12.56 7.26
CA VAL A 17 -19.56 11.60 7.25
C VAL A 17 -18.72 11.70 8.53
N ARG A 18 -18.33 12.90 8.96
CA ARG A 18 -17.58 13.09 10.20
C ARG A 18 -18.35 12.63 11.43
N ALA A 19 -19.65 12.90 11.48
CA ALA A 19 -20.52 12.40 12.54
C ALA A 19 -20.58 10.87 12.54
N LEU A 20 -20.69 10.24 11.37
CA LEU A 20 -20.69 8.77 11.24
C LEU A 20 -19.37 8.16 11.72
N VAL A 21 -18.23 8.71 11.29
CA VAL A 21 -16.88 8.26 11.72
C VAL A 21 -16.72 8.40 13.24
N TYR A 22 -17.17 9.52 13.81
CA TYR A 22 -17.14 9.73 15.25
C TYR A 22 -18.01 8.71 16.01
N LEU A 23 -19.23 8.43 15.52
CA LEU A 23 -20.13 7.47 16.13
C LEU A 23 -19.61 6.02 16.06
N MET A 24 -18.80 5.68 15.06
CA MET A 24 -18.09 4.38 14.98
C MET A 24 -17.05 4.18 16.10
N ARG A 25 -16.81 5.20 16.95
CA ARG A 25 -16.02 5.04 18.17
C ARG A 25 -16.70 4.15 19.22
N PHE A 26 -18.03 4.04 19.18
CA PHE A 26 -18.82 3.25 20.12
C PHE A 26 -18.97 1.78 19.64
N PRO A 27 -18.65 0.77 20.48
CA PRO A 27 -18.65 -0.64 20.07
C PRO A 27 -19.98 -1.16 19.52
N LEU A 28 -21.11 -0.70 20.08
CA LEU A 28 -22.44 -1.11 19.66
C LEU A 28 -22.78 -0.56 18.26
N ILE A 29 -22.52 0.74 18.03
CA ILE A 29 -22.74 1.39 16.73
C ILE A 29 -21.82 0.77 15.67
N ARG A 30 -20.56 0.49 16.03
CA ARG A 30 -19.60 -0.21 15.16
C ARG A 30 -20.13 -1.56 14.70
N ARG A 31 -20.68 -2.37 15.62
CA ARG A 31 -21.28 -3.67 15.27
C ARG A 31 -22.42 -3.50 14.26
N PHE A 32 -23.32 -2.55 14.46
CA PHE A 32 -24.39 -2.29 13.49
C PHE A 32 -23.88 -1.77 12.15
N ALA A 33 -22.91 -0.85 12.15
CA ALA A 33 -22.30 -0.30 10.92
C ALA A 33 -21.65 -1.40 10.08
N SER A 34 -20.85 -2.29 10.68
CA SER A 34 -20.20 -3.41 9.98
C SER A 34 -21.19 -4.40 9.33
N PHE A 35 -22.43 -4.48 9.84
CA PHE A 35 -23.48 -5.29 9.22
C PHE A 35 -24.11 -4.60 8.01
N GLY A 36 -24.23 -3.27 8.03
CA GLY A 36 -24.83 -2.45 6.97
C GLY A 36 -23.87 -2.10 5.83
N GLU A 37 -22.58 -1.98 6.11
CA GLU A 37 -21.55 -1.56 5.15
C GLU A 37 -21.50 -2.38 3.86
N PRO A 38 -21.52 -3.73 3.89
CA PRO A 38 -21.54 -4.50 2.64
C PRO A 38 -22.74 -4.20 1.75
N TYR A 39 -23.88 -3.82 2.34
CA TYR A 39 -25.06 -3.41 1.58
C TYR A 39 -24.88 -2.00 1.01
N LEU A 40 -24.30 -1.09 1.78
CA LEU A 40 -23.96 0.27 1.33
C LEU A 40 -22.96 0.24 0.15
N PHE A 41 -21.96 -0.65 0.22
CA PHE A 41 -20.94 -0.82 -0.81
C PHE A 41 -21.27 -1.92 -1.83
N GLY A 42 -22.50 -2.42 -1.88
CA GLY A 42 -22.87 -3.55 -2.73
C GLY A 42 -22.56 -3.35 -4.23
N ARG A 43 -22.58 -2.11 -4.73
CA ARG A 43 -22.13 -1.79 -6.10
C ARG A 43 -20.62 -1.92 -6.27
N VAL A 44 -19.84 -1.36 -5.35
CA VAL A 44 -18.37 -1.48 -5.35
C VAL A 44 -17.98 -2.95 -5.27
N LEU A 45 -18.58 -3.71 -4.34
CA LEU A 45 -18.34 -5.15 -4.20
C LEU A 45 -18.67 -5.96 -5.45
N LYS A 46 -19.72 -5.58 -6.21
CA LYS A 46 -20.01 -6.20 -7.51
C LYS A 46 -18.98 -5.86 -8.58
N LEU A 47 -18.45 -4.64 -8.58
CA LEU A 47 -17.34 -4.28 -9.47
C LEU A 47 -16.07 -5.04 -9.11
N THR A 48 -15.92 -5.47 -7.86
CA THR A 48 -14.77 -6.28 -7.43
C THR A 48 -14.75 -7.70 -8.01
N THR A 49 -15.72 -8.09 -8.86
CA THR A 49 -15.87 -9.48 -9.33
C THR A 49 -15.31 -9.77 -10.72
N THR A 50 -14.76 -8.77 -11.39
CA THR A 50 -14.27 -8.84 -12.76
C THR A 50 -12.75 -8.79 -12.79
N ALA A 51 -12.13 -9.59 -13.66
CA ALA A 51 -10.67 -9.62 -13.84
C ALA A 51 -10.14 -8.37 -14.55
N GLY A 52 -8.87 -8.02 -14.29
CA GLY A 52 -8.13 -6.99 -15.02
C GLY A 52 -8.38 -5.55 -14.56
N SER A 53 -7.63 -4.61 -15.14
CA SER A 53 -7.57 -3.19 -14.75
C SER A 53 -8.86 -2.39 -14.97
N ALA A 54 -9.78 -2.88 -15.81
CA ALA A 54 -11.09 -2.26 -16.04
C ALA A 54 -12.17 -2.66 -15.01
N GLY A 55 -11.82 -3.55 -14.08
CA GLY A 55 -12.69 -4.09 -13.04
C GLY A 55 -12.03 -4.01 -11.67
N GLY A 56 -12.82 -3.91 -10.59
CA GLY A 56 -12.25 -4.13 -9.26
C GLY A 56 -11.84 -5.60 -9.19
N ALA A 57 -10.60 -5.91 -8.81
CA ALA A 57 -10.15 -7.30 -8.84
C ALA A 57 -9.96 -7.93 -7.46
N ILE A 58 -10.18 -7.24 -6.33
CA ILE A 58 -10.04 -7.92 -5.03
C ILE A 58 -10.98 -9.13 -4.90
N GLY A 59 -12.27 -8.96 -5.18
CA GLY A 59 -13.23 -10.05 -5.09
C GLY A 59 -12.93 -11.13 -6.14
N TYR A 60 -12.40 -10.76 -7.30
CA TYR A 60 -11.97 -11.66 -8.36
C TYR A 60 -10.77 -12.49 -7.90
N LEU A 61 -9.70 -11.87 -7.42
CA LEU A 61 -8.51 -12.49 -6.85
C LEU A 61 -8.90 -13.49 -5.74
N PHE A 62 -9.66 -13.03 -4.75
CA PHE A 62 -10.07 -13.88 -3.63
C PHE A 62 -10.94 -15.05 -4.10
N ARG A 63 -11.88 -14.86 -5.04
CA ARG A 63 -12.69 -15.97 -5.57
C ARG A 63 -11.93 -16.89 -6.51
N ASN A 64 -10.89 -16.38 -7.17
CA ASN A 64 -10.01 -17.22 -7.98
C ASN A 64 -9.26 -18.22 -7.11
N HIS A 65 -8.85 -17.81 -5.91
CA HIS A 65 -8.19 -18.68 -4.93
C HIS A 65 -9.15 -19.41 -3.97
N ASP A 66 -10.34 -18.86 -3.71
CA ASP A 66 -11.36 -19.42 -2.81
C ASP A 66 -12.78 -19.16 -3.36
N PRO A 67 -13.24 -20.00 -4.32
CA PRO A 67 -14.50 -19.77 -5.05
C PRO A 67 -15.76 -19.73 -4.17
N HIS A 68 -15.69 -20.27 -2.95
CA HIS A 68 -16.82 -20.33 -2.04
C HIS A 68 -17.04 -19.02 -1.26
N LEU A 69 -16.05 -18.12 -1.25
CA LEU A 69 -16.18 -16.86 -0.55
C LEU A 69 -17.08 -15.87 -1.30
N SER A 70 -18.12 -15.39 -0.62
CA SER A 70 -18.91 -14.28 -1.13
C SER A 70 -18.12 -12.97 -1.05
N ALA A 71 -18.39 -12.01 -1.94
CA ALA A 71 -17.79 -10.67 -1.87
C ALA A 71 -18.06 -9.98 -0.50
N LYS A 72 -19.18 -10.32 0.13
CA LYS A 72 -19.54 -9.84 1.47
C LYS A 72 -18.62 -10.40 2.55
N ASP A 73 -18.24 -11.68 2.45
CA ASP A 73 -17.36 -12.31 3.44
C ASP A 73 -15.91 -11.87 3.26
N ILE A 74 -15.47 -11.68 2.01
CA ILE A 74 -14.17 -11.06 1.68
C ILE A 74 -14.09 -9.68 2.32
N TYR A 75 -15.09 -8.82 2.08
CA TYR A 75 -15.15 -7.50 2.68
C TYR A 75 -15.04 -7.54 4.21
N ARG A 76 -15.81 -8.44 4.85
CA ARG A 76 -15.78 -8.57 6.31
C ARG A 76 -14.41 -9.00 6.82
N GLN A 77 -13.73 -9.93 6.15
CA GLN A 77 -12.39 -10.36 6.56
C GLN A 77 -11.38 -9.24 6.39
N VAL A 78 -11.36 -8.60 5.22
CA VAL A 78 -10.44 -7.51 4.91
C VAL A 78 -10.62 -6.36 5.89
N PHE A 79 -11.84 -5.89 6.13
CA PHE A 79 -12.06 -4.71 6.99
C PHE A 79 -12.38 -5.06 8.45
N SER A 80 -12.07 -6.28 8.89
CA SER A 80 -12.24 -6.68 10.29
C SER A 80 -11.16 -6.07 11.19
N ALA A 81 -11.53 -5.80 12.44
CA ALA A 81 -10.53 -5.52 13.48
C ALA A 81 -9.63 -6.74 13.73
N ASP A 82 -10.19 -7.96 13.61
CA ASP A 82 -9.50 -9.23 13.80
C ASP A 82 -8.27 -9.37 12.87
N ARG A 83 -8.31 -8.82 11.65
CA ARG A 83 -7.15 -8.75 10.75
C ARG A 83 -5.99 -8.00 11.41
N LEU A 84 -6.27 -6.86 12.00
CA LEU A 84 -5.25 -6.00 12.63
C LEU A 84 -4.75 -6.61 13.94
N GLU A 85 -5.62 -7.28 14.69
CA GLU A 85 -5.25 -8.05 15.89
C GLU A 85 -4.31 -9.22 15.57
N GLN A 86 -4.41 -9.79 14.35
CA GLN A 86 -3.47 -10.81 13.85
C GLN A 86 -2.13 -10.22 13.38
N GLY A 87 -1.97 -8.89 13.37
CA GLY A 87 -0.72 -8.20 13.06
C GLY A 87 -0.61 -7.67 11.64
N TYR A 88 -1.55 -7.98 10.75
CA TYR A 88 -1.61 -7.37 9.41
C TYR A 88 -1.82 -5.87 9.50
N GLN A 89 -1.12 -5.10 8.66
CA GLN A 89 -1.11 -3.64 8.68
C GLN A 89 -1.47 -3.00 7.33
N SER A 90 -1.56 -3.77 6.26
CA SER A 90 -1.74 -3.19 4.93
C SER A 90 -3.07 -2.44 4.79
N GLN A 91 -3.10 -1.46 3.88
CA GLN A 91 -4.25 -0.57 3.73
C GLN A 91 -5.53 -1.38 3.43
N MET A 92 -5.47 -2.30 2.49
CA MET A 92 -6.64 -3.01 1.98
C MET A 92 -6.51 -4.54 2.03
N GLY A 93 -5.70 -5.08 2.95
CA GLY A 93 -5.56 -6.51 3.20
C GLY A 93 -4.66 -7.26 2.20
N GLN A 94 -3.83 -6.53 1.47
CA GLN A 94 -2.72 -7.02 0.67
C GLN A 94 -1.86 -8.04 1.41
N ASP A 95 -1.33 -7.69 2.59
CA ASP A 95 -0.47 -8.57 3.38
C ASP A 95 -1.18 -9.87 3.81
N MET A 96 -2.44 -9.78 4.22
CA MET A 96 -3.31 -10.91 4.55
C MET A 96 -3.54 -11.79 3.33
N PHE A 97 -3.79 -11.20 2.16
CA PHE A 97 -3.98 -11.95 0.93
C PHE A 97 -2.70 -12.68 0.52
N LEU A 98 -1.60 -11.95 0.44
CA LEU A 98 -0.30 -12.50 0.12
C LEU A 98 0.09 -13.62 1.09
N ASN A 99 -0.09 -13.41 2.38
CA ASN A 99 0.18 -14.44 3.36
C ASN A 99 -0.74 -15.65 3.20
N ARG A 100 -2.03 -15.48 2.96
CA ARG A 100 -2.94 -16.62 2.91
C ARG A 100 -2.71 -17.52 1.69
N TRP A 101 -2.40 -16.95 0.53
CA TRP A 101 -2.40 -17.68 -0.73
C TRP A 101 -1.01 -17.94 -1.31
N PHE A 102 -0.05 -17.07 -1.04
CA PHE A 102 1.31 -17.19 -1.55
C PHE A 102 2.27 -17.69 -0.48
N PHE A 103 2.34 -17.03 0.67
CA PHE A 103 3.39 -17.31 1.66
C PHE A 103 2.99 -18.31 2.75
N LYS A 104 1.69 -18.50 2.99
CA LYS A 104 1.06 -19.49 3.88
C LYS A 104 1.69 -19.57 5.28
N ASN A 105 2.06 -18.43 5.87
CA ASN A 105 2.78 -18.33 7.14
C ASN A 105 4.18 -18.97 7.15
N HIS A 106 4.79 -19.22 6.00
CA HIS A 106 6.18 -19.68 5.96
C HIS A 106 7.16 -18.53 6.29
N GLY A 107 8.21 -18.88 7.05
CA GLY A 107 9.22 -17.98 7.64
C GLY A 107 10.47 -18.78 8.01
N PRO A 108 11.71 -18.23 7.92
CA PRO A 108 12.08 -16.85 7.55
C PRO A 108 12.30 -16.59 6.04
N GLY A 109 11.81 -15.45 5.52
CA GLY A 109 11.90 -15.08 4.10
C GLY A 109 12.57 -13.73 3.91
N PHE A 110 12.57 -13.21 2.68
CA PHE A 110 13.17 -11.90 2.39
C PHE A 110 12.22 -10.96 1.64
N PHE A 111 12.04 -9.73 2.13
CA PHE A 111 11.26 -8.70 1.44
C PHE A 111 12.08 -7.46 1.05
N ILE A 112 11.60 -6.74 0.05
CA ILE A 112 11.99 -5.36 -0.24
C ILE A 112 10.74 -4.49 -0.20
N ASP A 113 10.78 -3.41 0.55
CA ASP A 113 9.68 -2.45 0.71
C ASP A 113 10.13 -1.08 0.17
N VAL A 114 9.57 -0.66 -0.97
CA VAL A 114 9.91 0.61 -1.61
C VAL A 114 8.77 1.59 -1.41
N GLY A 115 9.02 2.64 -0.62
CA GLY A 115 7.98 3.55 -0.13
C GLY A 115 7.43 3.11 1.23
N ALA A 116 8.34 2.80 2.16
CA ALA A 116 7.95 2.17 3.43
C ALA A 116 7.22 3.10 4.42
N PHE A 117 7.19 4.41 4.16
CA PHE A 117 6.58 5.44 4.99
C PHE A 117 6.99 5.33 6.47
N ASP A 118 6.06 5.12 7.40
CA ASP A 118 6.32 4.98 8.83
C ASP A 118 6.58 3.51 9.26
N GLY A 119 6.57 2.59 8.30
CA GLY A 119 6.80 1.16 8.46
C GLY A 119 5.63 0.36 9.03
N ILE A 120 4.52 1.00 9.38
CA ILE A 120 3.37 0.34 10.01
C ILE A 120 2.11 0.67 9.25
N MET A 121 1.72 1.94 9.23
CA MET A 121 0.47 2.36 8.64
C MET A 121 0.44 2.01 7.14
N GLY A 122 -0.45 1.08 6.78
CA GLY A 122 -0.61 0.67 5.39
C GLY A 122 0.49 -0.26 4.88
N SER A 123 1.49 -0.65 5.70
CA SER A 123 2.63 -1.43 5.24
C SER A 123 2.21 -2.84 4.78
N ASN A 124 2.60 -3.18 3.55
CA ASN A 124 2.44 -4.52 2.99
C ASN A 124 3.47 -5.54 3.55
N THR A 125 4.54 -5.07 4.21
CA THR A 125 5.65 -5.93 4.66
C THR A 125 5.76 -6.07 6.18
N ALA A 126 5.02 -5.26 6.94
CA ALA A 126 5.10 -5.19 8.39
C ALA A 126 4.88 -6.55 9.07
N PHE A 127 3.82 -7.24 8.65
CA PHE A 127 3.44 -8.56 9.14
C PHE A 127 4.55 -9.60 8.92
N PHE A 128 5.15 -9.66 7.73
CA PHE A 128 6.15 -10.68 7.42
C PHE A 128 7.41 -10.57 8.27
N GLU A 129 7.89 -9.35 8.52
CA GLU A 129 9.03 -9.14 9.43
C GLU A 129 8.68 -9.54 10.86
N LYS A 130 7.53 -9.05 11.37
CA LYS A 130 7.21 -9.10 12.80
C LYS A 130 6.64 -10.44 13.25
N ASN A 131 5.95 -11.14 12.35
CA ASN A 131 5.21 -12.35 12.68
C ASN A 131 5.86 -13.60 12.09
N LEU A 132 6.58 -13.48 10.96
CA LEU A 132 7.18 -14.63 10.26
C LEU A 132 8.71 -14.60 10.26
N ASN A 133 9.34 -13.67 10.99
CA ASN A 133 10.80 -13.51 11.05
C ASN A 133 11.46 -13.28 9.69
N TRP A 134 10.77 -12.62 8.76
CA TRP A 134 11.38 -12.25 7.49
C TRP A 134 12.41 -11.15 7.70
N GLN A 135 13.50 -11.23 6.95
CA GLN A 135 14.46 -10.15 6.80
C GLN A 135 14.04 -9.27 5.62
N GLY A 136 14.59 -8.07 5.53
CA GLY A 136 14.30 -7.23 4.38
C GLY A 136 15.04 -5.91 4.35
N ILE A 137 14.72 -5.15 3.30
CA ILE A 137 15.23 -3.80 3.05
C ILE A 137 14.04 -2.86 2.85
N ALA A 138 14.03 -1.72 3.53
CA ALA A 138 12.99 -0.70 3.39
C ALA A 138 13.61 0.62 2.91
N PHE A 139 13.08 1.18 1.82
CA PHE A 139 13.45 2.48 1.27
C PHE A 139 12.40 3.52 1.68
N GLU A 140 12.86 4.61 2.27
CA GLU A 140 12.00 5.77 2.57
C GLU A 140 12.81 7.08 2.51
N PRO A 141 12.56 7.95 1.51
CA PRO A 141 13.27 9.22 1.34
C PRO A 141 12.77 10.35 2.26
N ASN A 142 11.48 10.38 2.65
CA ASN A 142 10.90 11.44 3.48
C ASN A 142 11.48 11.42 4.90
N PRO A 143 12.17 12.48 5.37
CA PRO A 143 12.84 12.45 6.67
C PRO A 143 11.89 12.31 7.85
N ALA A 144 10.69 12.89 7.77
CA ALA A 144 9.70 12.83 8.85
C ALA A 144 9.04 11.45 8.97
N ALA A 145 8.90 10.73 7.85
CA ALA A 145 8.47 9.33 7.83
C ALA A 145 9.61 8.40 8.28
N PHE A 146 10.81 8.59 7.74
CA PHE A 146 11.99 7.80 8.07
C PHE A 146 12.32 7.80 9.57
N GLN A 147 12.17 8.93 10.25
CA GLN A 147 12.36 9.01 11.71
C GLN A 147 11.42 8.09 12.50
N VAL A 148 10.20 7.87 12.00
CA VAL A 148 9.25 6.93 12.60
C VAL A 148 9.61 5.50 12.20
N LEU A 149 9.92 5.28 10.92
CA LEU A 149 10.37 3.99 10.37
C LEU A 149 11.52 3.36 11.19
N GLN A 150 12.52 4.17 11.56
CA GLN A 150 13.65 3.77 12.39
C GLN A 150 13.27 3.22 13.78
N ARG A 151 12.08 3.57 14.28
CA ARG A 151 11.58 3.15 15.59
C ARG A 151 10.60 1.98 15.48
N THR A 152 10.05 1.73 14.29
CA THR A 152 8.96 0.77 14.08
C THR A 152 9.41 -0.51 13.37
N ARG A 153 10.56 -0.48 12.69
CA ARG A 153 11.15 -1.59 11.91
C ARG A 153 12.57 -1.92 12.35
N ALA A 154 12.95 -3.18 12.22
CA ALA A 154 14.28 -3.71 12.53
C ALA A 154 15.03 -4.18 11.27
N CYS A 155 14.39 -4.21 10.10
CA CYS A 155 15.01 -4.52 8.83
C CYS A 155 16.06 -3.47 8.40
N ARG A 156 16.82 -3.73 7.33
CA ARG A 156 17.81 -2.76 6.81
C ARG A 156 17.07 -1.56 6.24
N LEU A 157 17.31 -0.37 6.79
CA LEU A 157 16.66 0.86 6.36
C LEU A 157 17.59 1.69 5.46
N ILE A 158 17.05 2.20 4.35
CA ILE A 158 17.74 3.10 3.42
C ILE A 158 16.98 4.42 3.39
N ARG A 159 17.63 5.50 3.86
CA ARG A 159 17.10 6.86 3.75
C ARG A 159 17.37 7.39 2.35
N GLY A 160 16.49 7.02 1.42
CA GLY A 160 16.63 7.31 -0.01
C GLY A 160 15.58 6.58 -0.82
N CYS A 161 15.59 6.80 -2.13
CA CYS A 161 14.64 6.15 -3.03
C CYS A 161 15.26 4.93 -3.74
N ALA A 162 14.46 3.91 -4.06
CA ALA A 162 14.86 2.94 -5.07
C ALA A 162 14.56 3.55 -6.46
N TYR A 163 15.43 3.37 -7.44
CA TYR A 163 15.30 4.02 -8.73
C TYR A 163 16.06 3.31 -9.85
N TYR A 164 15.86 3.73 -11.10
CA TYR A 164 16.50 3.08 -12.26
C TYR A 164 18.02 3.28 -12.32
N ARG A 165 18.56 4.25 -11.58
CA ARG A 165 19.99 4.55 -11.49
C ARG A 165 20.38 5.03 -10.10
N ASP A 166 21.64 4.80 -9.74
CA ASP A 166 22.25 5.40 -8.56
C ASP A 166 22.49 6.91 -8.80
N GLY A 167 22.28 7.74 -7.79
CA GLY A 167 22.50 9.19 -7.88
C GLY A 167 21.63 9.97 -6.91
N GLU A 168 21.29 11.20 -7.29
CA GLU A 168 20.41 12.08 -6.51
C GLU A 168 19.27 12.61 -7.39
N VAL A 169 18.09 12.81 -6.79
CA VAL A 169 16.91 13.38 -7.47
C VAL A 169 16.20 14.41 -6.58
N PRO A 170 15.48 15.38 -7.17
CA PRO A 170 14.54 16.20 -6.42
C PRO A 170 13.39 15.35 -5.86
N PHE A 171 12.99 15.63 -4.62
CA PHE A 171 11.93 14.92 -3.92
C PHE A 171 11.03 15.91 -3.18
N LEU A 172 9.73 15.75 -3.33
CA LEU A 172 8.73 16.52 -2.59
C LEU A 172 8.38 15.79 -1.30
N ALA A 173 8.92 16.26 -0.17
CA ALA A 173 8.59 15.76 1.15
C ALA A 173 7.36 16.48 1.71
N LEU A 174 6.34 15.71 2.05
CA LEU A 174 5.12 16.19 2.71
C LEU A 174 5.16 15.85 4.19
N SER A 175 4.83 16.81 5.05
CA SER A 175 4.78 16.59 6.51
C SER A 175 3.64 17.36 7.17
N GLU A 176 3.22 16.93 8.36
CA GLU A 176 2.18 17.61 9.12
C GLU A 176 2.74 18.83 9.87
N GLN A 177 2.02 19.96 9.88
CA GLN A 177 2.44 21.20 10.56
C GLN A 177 2.61 21.05 12.08
N THR A 178 1.78 20.20 12.70
CA THR A 178 1.83 19.87 14.12
C THR A 178 1.31 18.45 14.24
N ARG A 179 2.18 17.47 14.46
CA ARG A 179 1.73 16.16 14.93
C ARG A 179 1.28 16.36 16.39
N PRO A 180 -0.02 16.26 16.74
CA PRO A 180 -0.32 15.95 18.14
C PRO A 180 0.45 14.67 18.48
N GLU A 181 0.96 14.55 19.71
CA GLU A 181 1.58 13.32 20.22
C GLU A 181 0.54 12.19 20.24
N ILE A 182 0.16 11.67 19.06
CA ILE A 182 -0.69 10.51 18.94
C ILE A 182 0.24 9.33 19.10
N THR A 183 0.40 8.92 20.36
CA THR A 183 1.25 7.81 20.80
C THR A 183 0.77 6.44 20.31
N LYS A 184 -0.43 6.36 19.69
CA LYS A 184 -0.99 5.23 18.94
C LYS A 184 -2.29 5.67 18.26
N MET A 185 -2.33 5.70 16.92
CA MET A 185 -3.61 5.80 16.22
C MET A 185 -4.37 4.48 16.42
N PRO A 186 -5.65 4.53 16.84
CA PRO A 186 -6.44 3.31 16.93
C PRO A 186 -6.60 2.73 15.53
N PRO A 187 -6.50 1.40 15.38
CA PRO A 187 -6.66 0.75 14.08
C PRO A 187 -7.97 1.15 13.40
N PRO A 188 -7.98 1.29 12.07
CA PRO A 188 -9.22 1.50 11.34
C PRO A 188 -10.19 0.35 11.62
N ARG A 189 -11.47 0.68 11.75
CA ARG A 189 -12.51 -0.22 12.26
C ARG A 189 -13.45 -0.75 11.17
N SER A 190 -13.29 -0.25 9.96
CA SER A 190 -14.14 -0.44 8.79
C SER A 190 -13.54 0.29 7.57
N MET A 191 -14.00 -0.04 6.35
CA MET A 191 -13.62 0.71 5.14
C MET A 191 -14.00 2.20 5.26
N LEU A 192 -15.18 2.53 5.82
CA LEU A 192 -15.58 3.93 5.98
C LEU A 192 -14.63 4.69 6.89
N SER A 193 -14.19 4.07 7.99
CA SER A 193 -13.19 4.69 8.85
C SER A 193 -11.80 4.77 8.21
N MET A 194 -11.47 3.98 7.20
CA MET A 194 -10.21 4.15 6.46
C MET A 194 -10.30 5.32 5.48
N VAL A 195 -11.34 5.30 4.63
CA VAL A 195 -11.56 6.31 3.58
C VAL A 195 -11.76 7.71 4.16
N PHE A 196 -12.38 7.82 5.33
CA PHE A 196 -12.78 9.11 5.91
C PHE A 196 -12.01 9.49 7.18
N ASP A 197 -11.05 8.69 7.61
CA ASP A 197 -10.16 9.12 8.66
C ASP A 197 -9.09 10.04 8.07
N SER A 198 -9.35 11.34 8.24
CA SER A 198 -8.48 12.44 7.85
C SER A 198 -7.13 12.46 8.58
N THR A 199 -6.87 11.52 9.50
CA THR A 199 -5.59 11.37 10.18
C THR A 199 -4.63 10.39 9.49
N HIS A 200 -5.06 9.71 8.41
CA HIS A 200 -4.15 9.03 7.50
C HIS A 200 -3.41 10.11 6.70
N GLY A 201 -2.34 10.60 7.31
CA GLY A 201 -1.62 11.80 6.92
C GLY A 201 -1.22 11.76 5.46
N GLY A 202 -1.70 12.74 4.69
CA GLY A 202 -1.32 12.94 3.29
C GLY A 202 0.18 13.18 3.08
N SER A 203 1.00 13.09 4.15
CA SER A 203 2.45 12.91 4.07
C SER A 203 2.88 11.64 3.33
N MET A 204 2.04 10.60 3.28
CA MET A 204 2.33 9.38 2.50
C MET A 204 2.56 9.66 1.00
N LEU A 205 1.99 10.76 0.50
CA LEU A 205 1.99 11.16 -0.90
C LEU A 205 3.25 11.94 -1.31
N SER A 206 4.36 11.67 -0.62
CA SER A 206 5.65 12.29 -0.93
C SER A 206 6.27 11.55 -2.12
N GLY A 207 6.88 12.26 -3.07
CA GLY A 207 7.30 11.62 -4.32
C GLY A 207 8.32 12.41 -5.12
N ILE A 208 8.79 11.81 -6.22
CA ILE A 208 9.66 12.46 -7.20
C ILE A 208 8.75 13.30 -8.13
N PRO A 209 8.84 14.65 -8.12
CA PRO A 209 7.85 15.50 -8.78
C PRO A 209 7.61 15.22 -10.27
N ASP A 210 8.64 14.77 -10.98
CA ASP A 210 8.57 14.47 -12.41
C ASP A 210 7.74 13.20 -12.71
N HIS A 211 7.62 12.29 -11.74
CA HIS A 211 6.91 11.01 -11.86
C HIS A 211 5.58 10.98 -11.13
N MET A 212 5.37 11.90 -10.19
CA MET A 212 4.11 11.97 -9.46
C MET A 212 2.95 12.06 -10.43
N ASP A 213 2.03 11.09 -10.37
CA ASP A 213 0.85 10.99 -11.25
C ASP A 213 0.15 12.34 -11.36
N GLN A 214 0.42 13.03 -12.48
CA GLN A 214 0.24 14.47 -12.64
C GLN A 214 -1.22 14.84 -12.29
N LEU A 215 -1.43 15.52 -11.15
CA LEU A 215 -2.69 16.15 -10.69
C LEU A 215 -3.68 15.35 -9.80
N GLN A 216 -3.46 14.10 -9.39
CA GLN A 216 -4.49 13.43 -8.57
C GLN A 216 -4.75 14.09 -7.19
N TRP A 217 -3.77 14.79 -6.60
CA TRP A 217 -3.91 15.35 -5.25
C TRP A 217 -3.65 16.88 -5.10
N ILE A 218 -2.93 17.54 -6.02
CA ILE A 218 -2.53 18.96 -5.90
C ILE A 218 -3.76 19.90 -5.81
N GLN A 219 -4.89 19.55 -6.46
CA GLN A 219 -6.15 20.30 -6.34
C GLN A 219 -7.06 19.84 -5.18
N TRP A 220 -6.87 18.64 -4.62
CA TRP A 220 -7.69 18.07 -3.54
C TRP A 220 -7.12 18.33 -2.13
N LEU A 221 -5.79 18.43 -1.95
CA LEU A 221 -5.08 18.58 -0.65
C LEU A 221 -4.75 20.00 -0.21
N SER A 222 -4.42 20.87 -1.16
CA SER A 222 -3.82 22.18 -0.87
C SER A 222 -4.75 23.09 -0.05
N LYS A 223 -6.05 22.77 0.04
CA LYS A 223 -7.03 23.51 0.84
C LYS A 223 -7.50 22.83 2.13
N PRO A 224 -7.70 21.49 2.21
CA PRO A 224 -8.18 20.86 3.46
C PRO A 224 -7.11 20.30 4.42
N MET A 225 -5.91 19.89 3.97
CA MET A 225 -5.01 19.07 4.82
C MET A 225 -3.86 19.80 5.52
N LYS A 226 -3.60 21.10 5.23
CA LYS A 226 -2.56 21.92 5.91
C LYS A 226 -1.21 21.20 6.07
N LEU A 227 -0.72 20.57 5.00
CA LEU A 227 0.59 19.91 4.99
C LEU A 227 1.68 20.94 4.69
N ASN A 228 2.85 20.76 5.31
CA ASN A 228 4.09 21.38 4.90
C ASN A 228 4.62 20.65 3.67
N GLN A 229 5.21 21.43 2.76
CA GLN A 229 5.78 20.95 1.50
C GLN A 229 7.22 21.43 1.44
N GLU A 230 8.15 20.50 1.40
CA GLU A 230 9.59 20.78 1.35
C GLU A 230 10.19 20.05 0.15
N MET A 231 10.94 20.79 -0.65
CA MET A 231 11.71 20.21 -1.76
C MET A 231 13.09 19.84 -1.23
N GLU A 232 13.41 18.55 -1.29
CA GLU A 232 14.69 17.99 -0.87
C GLU A 232 15.43 17.37 -2.05
N THR A 233 16.73 17.17 -1.89
CA THR A 233 17.53 16.32 -2.76
C THR A 233 17.85 15.05 -1.99
N VAL A 234 17.43 13.91 -2.54
CA VAL A 234 17.59 12.60 -1.88
C VAL A 234 18.47 11.69 -2.70
N GLY A 235 19.28 10.89 -2.01
CA GLY A 235 20.04 9.81 -2.63
C GLY A 235 19.09 8.72 -3.12
N CYS A 236 19.38 8.17 -4.29
CA CYS A 236 18.65 7.08 -4.88
C CYS A 236 19.59 5.98 -5.32
N HIS A 237 19.10 4.75 -5.23
CA HIS A 237 19.88 3.55 -5.51
C HIS A 237 19.11 2.58 -6.37
N ARG A 238 19.80 1.88 -7.26
CA ARG A 238 19.24 0.70 -7.90
C ARG A 238 19.10 -0.40 -6.87
N ILE A 239 17.98 -1.14 -6.93
CA ILE A 239 17.81 -2.36 -6.12
C ILE A 239 18.96 -3.33 -6.41
N ALA A 240 19.37 -3.45 -7.68
CA ALA A 240 20.52 -4.26 -8.07
C ALA A 240 21.81 -3.85 -7.33
N THR A 241 22.09 -2.54 -7.20
CA THR A 241 23.27 -2.05 -6.48
C THR A 241 23.21 -2.42 -5.00
N VAL A 242 22.05 -2.21 -4.35
CA VAL A 242 21.86 -2.51 -2.93
C VAL A 242 21.96 -4.02 -2.64
N LEU A 243 21.43 -4.86 -3.54
CA LEU A 243 21.48 -6.31 -3.38
C LEU A 243 22.87 -6.89 -3.66
N ASN A 244 23.66 -6.30 -4.56
CA ASN A 244 25.05 -6.73 -4.82
C ASN A 244 25.97 -6.59 -3.59
N GLU A 245 25.61 -5.72 -2.63
CA GLU A 245 26.28 -5.61 -1.34
C GLU A 245 25.89 -6.71 -0.34
N SER A 246 25.03 -7.66 -0.75
CA SER A 246 24.48 -8.73 0.08
C SER A 246 24.51 -10.08 -0.62
N ASP A 247 24.40 -11.17 0.14
CA ASP A 247 24.27 -12.53 -0.40
C ASP A 247 22.83 -12.89 -0.80
N VAL A 248 21.93 -11.91 -0.89
CA VAL A 248 20.51 -12.13 -1.19
C VAL A 248 20.33 -12.45 -2.67
N LYS A 249 19.85 -13.66 -2.97
CA LYS A 249 19.55 -14.14 -4.33
C LYS A 249 18.06 -14.35 -4.59
N VAL A 250 17.26 -14.40 -3.53
CA VAL A 250 15.81 -14.60 -3.59
C VAL A 250 15.14 -13.52 -2.74
N VAL A 251 14.21 -12.81 -3.34
CA VAL A 251 13.29 -11.87 -2.69
C VAL A 251 11.91 -12.50 -2.78
N ASP A 252 11.36 -12.91 -1.64
CA ASP A 252 10.04 -13.54 -1.57
C ASP A 252 8.92 -12.54 -1.87
N TYR A 253 9.08 -11.28 -1.45
CA TYR A 253 8.12 -10.23 -1.72
C TYR A 253 8.80 -8.88 -2.00
N LEU A 254 8.42 -8.25 -3.11
CA LEU A 254 8.77 -6.87 -3.43
C LEU A 254 7.49 -6.03 -3.42
N SER A 255 7.37 -5.11 -2.46
CA SER A 255 6.31 -4.10 -2.40
C SER A 255 6.83 -2.79 -3.01
N ILE A 256 6.11 -2.22 -3.96
CA ILE A 256 6.44 -0.94 -4.60
C ILE A 256 5.23 -0.02 -4.53
N ASP A 257 5.35 1.05 -3.75
CA ASP A 257 4.32 2.08 -3.57
C ASP A 257 5.04 3.43 -3.48
N VAL A 258 5.28 4.06 -4.64
CA VAL A 258 6.18 5.23 -4.75
C VAL A 258 5.53 6.39 -5.49
N GLU A 259 4.20 6.45 -5.45
CA GLU A 259 3.39 7.59 -5.87
C GLU A 259 3.63 8.00 -7.35
N GLY A 260 3.89 7.03 -8.24
CA GLY A 260 4.02 7.23 -9.69
C GLY A 260 5.36 6.82 -10.32
N ALA A 261 6.38 6.55 -9.49
CA ALA A 261 7.73 6.18 -9.97
C ALA A 261 7.95 4.65 -10.09
N GLU A 262 6.89 3.83 -10.10
CA GLU A 262 6.97 2.36 -9.97
C GLU A 262 7.74 1.75 -11.13
N LEU A 263 7.49 2.22 -12.35
CA LEU A 263 8.20 1.76 -13.55
C LEU A 263 9.71 2.02 -13.45
N GLU A 264 10.11 3.16 -12.87
CA GLU A 264 11.52 3.51 -12.69
C GLU A 264 12.18 2.65 -11.60
N VAL A 265 11.46 2.30 -10.53
CA VAL A 265 11.94 1.33 -9.54
C VAL A 265 12.20 -0.02 -10.21
N LEU A 266 11.24 -0.51 -11.01
CA LEU A 266 11.34 -1.79 -11.70
C LEU A 266 12.51 -1.85 -12.69
N ARG A 267 12.78 -0.75 -13.42
CA ARG A 267 13.95 -0.62 -14.30
C ARG A 267 15.29 -0.67 -13.55
N GLY A 268 15.28 -0.43 -12.25
CA GLY A 268 16.45 -0.55 -11.37
C GLY A 268 16.77 -1.98 -10.91
N ILE A 269 15.99 -2.97 -11.35
CA ILE A 269 16.12 -4.37 -10.95
C ILE A 269 16.77 -5.18 -12.09
N ASP A 270 17.72 -6.03 -11.72
CA ASP A 270 18.30 -7.03 -12.60
C ASP A 270 17.66 -8.38 -12.28
N PHE A 271 16.58 -8.72 -12.99
CA PHE A 271 15.82 -9.96 -12.78
C PHE A 271 16.60 -11.23 -13.18
N ASP A 272 17.72 -11.11 -13.90
CA ASP A 272 18.62 -12.23 -14.16
C ASP A 272 19.55 -12.50 -12.96
N ALA A 273 19.90 -11.46 -12.20
CA ALA A 273 20.78 -11.56 -11.03
C ALA A 273 20.05 -11.90 -9.71
N VAL A 274 18.77 -11.51 -9.58
CA VAL A 274 17.94 -11.79 -8.39
C VAL A 274 16.60 -12.40 -8.79
N GLN A 275 16.22 -13.49 -8.11
CA GLN A 275 14.87 -14.02 -8.21
C GLN A 275 13.93 -13.21 -7.31
N VAL A 276 12.85 -12.66 -7.88
CA VAL A 276 11.74 -12.11 -7.10
C VAL A 276 10.53 -13.02 -7.28
N ASN A 277 9.89 -13.48 -6.20
CA ASN A 277 8.79 -14.45 -6.26
C ASN A 277 7.44 -13.77 -6.48
N VAL A 278 7.16 -12.73 -5.70
CA VAL A 278 5.90 -11.97 -5.78
C VAL A 278 6.23 -10.48 -5.76
N ILE A 279 5.59 -9.74 -6.65
CA ILE A 279 5.69 -8.28 -6.72
C ILE A 279 4.29 -7.71 -6.54
N GLY A 280 4.13 -6.80 -5.58
CA GLY A 280 2.98 -5.92 -5.47
C GLY A 280 3.39 -4.53 -5.91
N VAL A 281 2.70 -3.97 -6.91
CA VAL A 281 2.98 -2.64 -7.45
C VAL A 281 1.74 -1.78 -7.31
N GLU A 282 1.84 -0.61 -6.68
CA GLU A 282 0.74 0.34 -6.68
C GLU A 282 0.33 0.67 -8.12
N HIS A 283 -0.97 0.69 -8.38
CA HIS A 283 -1.56 0.90 -9.69
C HIS A 283 -1.40 2.36 -10.08
N THR A 284 -0.58 2.60 -11.11
CA THR A 284 -0.35 3.95 -11.63
C THR A 284 -0.71 4.06 -13.10
N HIS A 285 -0.69 5.28 -13.63
CA HIS A 285 -0.97 5.53 -15.04
C HIS A 285 -0.02 4.79 -16.01
N THR A 286 1.14 4.35 -15.52
CA THR A 286 2.15 3.56 -16.26
C THR A 286 1.92 2.04 -16.20
N PHE A 287 0.74 1.59 -15.75
CA PHE A 287 0.43 0.16 -15.67
C PHE A 287 0.69 -0.63 -16.97
N PRO A 288 0.37 -0.13 -18.19
CA PRO A 288 0.69 -0.87 -19.42
C PRO A 288 2.17 -1.20 -19.55
N GLU A 289 3.05 -0.26 -19.24
CA GLU A 289 4.51 -0.42 -19.29
C GLU A 289 5.01 -1.35 -18.17
N VAL A 290 4.44 -1.22 -16.96
CA VAL A 290 4.71 -2.14 -15.84
C VAL A 290 4.34 -3.57 -16.20
N TYR A 291 3.15 -3.76 -16.77
CA TYR A 291 2.64 -5.06 -17.20
C TYR A 291 3.54 -5.67 -18.27
N GLU A 292 3.92 -4.91 -19.30
CA GLU A 292 4.83 -5.37 -20.35
C GLU A 292 6.20 -5.77 -19.78
N LEU A 293 6.80 -4.91 -18.95
CA LEU A 293 8.10 -5.19 -18.34
C LEU A 293 8.05 -6.46 -17.49
N LEU A 294 7.10 -6.59 -16.56
CA LEU A 294 7.04 -7.75 -15.68
C LEU A 294 6.70 -9.05 -16.43
N THR A 295 5.79 -9.00 -17.40
CA THR A 295 5.40 -10.21 -18.15
C THR A 295 6.52 -10.72 -19.06
N THR A 296 7.31 -9.80 -19.65
CA THR A 296 8.52 -10.15 -20.41
C THR A 296 9.66 -10.62 -19.50
N SER A 297 9.72 -10.14 -18.26
CA SER A 297 10.63 -10.63 -17.21
C SER A 297 10.16 -11.90 -16.49
N GLY A 298 9.16 -12.62 -17.02
CA GLY A 298 8.80 -13.95 -16.53
C GLY A 298 7.74 -13.99 -15.43
N PHE A 299 7.00 -12.92 -15.21
CA PHE A 299 5.89 -12.87 -14.25
C PHE A 299 4.53 -13.12 -14.92
N ASP A 300 3.61 -13.71 -14.17
CA ASP A 300 2.19 -13.79 -14.47
C ASP A 300 1.43 -12.77 -13.63
N TYR A 301 0.63 -11.95 -14.30
CA TYR A 301 -0.29 -11.03 -13.66
C TYR A 301 -1.45 -11.80 -13.00
N GLN A 302 -1.64 -11.60 -11.70
CA GLN A 302 -2.72 -12.25 -10.94
C GLN A 302 -3.98 -11.38 -10.87
N GLY A 303 -3.83 -10.05 -10.78
CA GLY A 303 -4.96 -9.13 -10.65
C GLY A 303 -4.68 -7.93 -9.75
N LEU A 304 -5.61 -6.98 -9.77
CA LEU A 304 -5.64 -5.77 -8.95
C LEU A 304 -6.26 -6.00 -7.56
N LEU A 305 -5.43 -5.92 -6.53
CA LEU A 305 -5.83 -5.96 -5.14
C LEU A 305 -6.05 -4.54 -4.60
N PHE A 306 -7.26 -4.01 -4.87
CA PHE A 306 -7.62 -2.60 -4.63
C PHE A 306 -6.75 -1.63 -5.43
N PHE A 307 -5.63 -1.22 -4.85
CA PHE A 307 -4.69 -0.30 -5.47
C PHE A 307 -3.42 -1.02 -5.90
N ASP A 308 -3.19 -2.28 -5.50
CA ASP A 308 -1.93 -2.97 -5.78
C ASP A 308 -2.13 -4.05 -6.84
N GLU A 309 -1.40 -3.95 -7.93
CA GLU A 309 -1.31 -4.98 -8.95
C GLU A 309 -0.38 -6.10 -8.47
N ILE A 310 -0.87 -7.34 -8.47
CA ILE A 310 -0.12 -8.50 -7.99
C ILE A 310 0.45 -9.29 -9.18
N PHE A 311 1.76 -9.47 -9.18
CA PHE A 311 2.51 -10.26 -10.15
C PHE A 311 3.26 -11.39 -9.45
N VAL A 312 3.27 -12.57 -10.05
CA VAL A 312 3.90 -13.76 -9.48
C VAL A 312 4.83 -14.35 -10.52
N HIS A 313 6.06 -14.65 -10.14
CA HIS A 313 7.01 -15.27 -11.07
C HIS A 313 6.48 -16.62 -11.55
N LYS A 314 6.62 -16.94 -12.84
CA LYS A 314 6.12 -18.19 -13.44
C LYS A 314 6.73 -19.45 -12.82
N CYS A 315 7.95 -19.32 -12.31
CA CYS A 315 8.68 -20.37 -11.60
C CYS A 315 9.16 -19.80 -10.25
N PRO A 316 8.28 -19.59 -9.27
CA PRO A 316 8.69 -18.97 -8.01
C PRO A 316 9.56 -19.97 -7.23
N ARG A 317 10.68 -19.49 -6.69
CA ARG A 317 11.51 -20.27 -5.78
C ARG A 317 11.13 -19.91 -4.37
N TYR A 318 10.15 -20.62 -3.83
CA TYR A 318 9.86 -20.51 -2.42
C TYR A 318 11.12 -20.89 -1.64
N SER A 319 11.66 -19.94 -0.88
CA SER A 319 12.84 -20.14 -0.03
C SER A 319 12.60 -21.17 1.09
N TRP A 320 11.37 -21.69 1.18
CA TRP A 320 10.85 -22.63 2.18
C TRP A 320 11.17 -24.10 1.92
N ASP A 321 11.63 -24.44 0.72
CA ASP A 321 11.88 -25.84 0.31
C ASP A 321 13.33 -26.30 0.59
N ALA A 322 14.01 -25.69 1.56
CA ALA A 322 15.36 -26.08 2.01
C ALA A 322 15.32 -26.96 3.26
#